data_AF-A0A1H9QM70-F1
#
_entry.id   AF-A0A1H9QM70-F1
#
_cell.length_a   1.000
_cell.length_b   1.000
_cell.length_c   1.000
_cell.angle_alpha   90.00
_cell.angle_beta   90.00
_cell.angle_gamma   90.00
#
_symmetry.space_group_name_H-M   'P 1'
#
loop_
_entity.id
_entity.type
_entity.pdbx_description
1 polymer ?
#
loop_
_entity_poly.entity_id
_entity_poly.type
_entity_poly.pdbx_seq_one_letter_code
_entity_poly.pdbx_strand_id
1 'polypeptide(L)'
;MLIEPVLDRPVLSDPTTELLVRLRPGATRSLLLVSLAQGVFLTLIAVFVAAFGDPLLAAVCGVVAVVALRNAWHVGRVVRLGRLGAALLPGAHWRPVEVTVLRRSLYGSDLGVVVDGVTVPFRVVGLVAAHRVVVRRTGRAWLVDGGAVAAIRVEGSHEAYPATRLPKAPAARPVPKAETGDPIAIWARLLAARAWQPVLPLTVVVLPSVFVVGVLDSDGLAGLVTVLVMAVLIGAVAARTWYRVVDRRLPGLVAAGGWLPVSASVAPWSPRRDSSAKTTAALRYADGTTAEVALPNAMTDLLGAVHDTGGAWVAGRVEPGRFVAVGYPGYPMVAVGRVTTVGHVPVGSDVAAGSSASSGSVAAPLGDASGSQA
;
A
#
# COMPACT_ATOMS: atom_id res chain seq x y z
N MET A 1 -14.32 -4.87 15.26
CA MET A 1 -13.13 -5.67 15.63
C MET A 1 -11.92 -4.98 15.02
N LEU A 2 -10.87 -4.79 15.80
CA LEU A 2 -9.75 -3.91 15.50
C LEU A 2 -8.47 -4.74 15.41
N ILE A 3 -7.60 -4.43 14.44
CA ILE A 3 -6.39 -5.23 14.17
C ILE A 3 -5.27 -4.66 15.03
N GLU A 4 -5.19 -5.13 16.27
CA GLU A 4 -4.02 -4.92 17.12
C GLU A 4 -3.00 -6.04 16.82
N PRO A 5 -1.69 -5.74 16.76
CA PRO A 5 -0.68 -6.76 16.69
C PRO A 5 -0.69 -7.60 17.97
N VAL A 6 -0.43 -8.89 17.80
CA VAL A 6 -0.18 -9.79 18.91
C VAL A 6 1.19 -9.46 19.52
N LEU A 7 1.24 -9.27 20.84
CA LEU A 7 2.38 -8.70 21.56
C LEU A 7 3.37 -9.75 22.09
N ASP A 8 2.94 -11.00 22.26
CA ASP A 8 3.70 -12.10 22.87
C ASP A 8 4.56 -12.88 21.87
N ARG A 9 4.58 -12.46 20.61
CA ARG A 9 5.32 -13.12 19.53
C ARG A 9 6.13 -12.14 18.70
N PRO A 10 7.22 -12.59 18.06
CA PRO A 10 8.03 -11.74 17.20
C PRO A 10 7.22 -11.07 16.10
N VAL A 11 7.59 -9.85 15.71
CA VAL A 11 6.86 -9.05 14.71
C VAL A 11 6.61 -9.81 13.40
N LEU A 12 7.59 -10.56 12.92
CA LEU A 12 7.51 -11.29 11.65
C LEU A 12 6.77 -12.63 11.74
N SER A 13 6.24 -13.00 12.92
CA SER A 13 5.33 -14.15 13.02
C SER A 13 3.91 -13.84 12.53
N ASP A 14 3.58 -12.55 12.37
CA ASP A 14 2.38 -12.11 11.64
C ASP A 14 2.68 -12.23 10.13
N PRO A 15 2.00 -13.17 9.42
CA PRO A 15 2.29 -13.46 8.01
C PRO A 15 2.01 -12.26 7.10
N THR A 16 1.05 -11.41 7.44
CA THR A 16 0.74 -10.21 6.66
C THR A 16 1.84 -9.17 6.82
N THR A 17 2.31 -8.96 8.06
CA THR A 17 3.43 -8.05 8.33
C THR A 17 4.71 -8.53 7.63
N GLU A 18 5.05 -9.81 7.73
CA GLU A 18 6.21 -10.41 7.05
C GLU A 18 6.13 -10.20 5.53
N LEU A 19 4.96 -10.48 4.94
CA LEU A 19 4.73 -10.34 3.51
C LEU A 19 4.94 -8.89 3.04
N LEU A 20 4.40 -7.91 3.77
CA LEU A 20 4.56 -6.48 3.46
C LEU A 20 6.02 -6.04 3.54
N VAL A 21 6.75 -6.46 4.58
CA VAL A 21 8.18 -6.18 4.75
C VAL A 21 8.99 -6.76 3.59
N ARG A 22 8.68 -7.99 3.16
CA ARG A 22 9.33 -8.68 2.04
C ARG A 22 9.09 -8.00 0.69
N LEU A 23 7.92 -7.41 0.45
CA LEU A 23 7.57 -6.77 -0.81
C LEU A 23 8.19 -5.37 -0.97
N ARG A 24 8.45 -4.67 0.14
CA ARG A 24 8.93 -3.28 0.17
C ARG A 24 10.19 -3.02 -0.66
N PRO A 25 11.26 -3.87 -0.63
CA PRO A 25 12.45 -3.65 -1.44
C PRO A 25 12.16 -3.66 -2.94
N GLY A 26 11.25 -4.51 -3.41
CA GLY A 26 10.87 -4.60 -4.82
C GLY A 26 10.16 -3.33 -5.32
N ALA A 27 9.18 -2.86 -4.56
CA ALA A 27 8.45 -1.63 -4.86
C ALA A 27 9.38 -0.40 -4.90
N THR A 28 10.19 -0.24 -3.85
CA THR A 28 11.03 0.95 -3.68
C THR A 28 12.26 0.95 -4.59
N ARG A 29 12.86 -0.21 -4.90
CA ARG A 29 13.95 -0.32 -5.88
C ARG A 29 13.49 0.03 -7.29
N SER A 30 12.29 -0.41 -7.68
CA SER A 30 11.72 -0.06 -8.99
C SER A 30 11.53 1.45 -9.12
N LEU A 31 10.96 2.09 -8.08
CA LEU A 31 10.79 3.54 -8.05
C LEU A 31 12.12 4.30 -8.09
N LEU A 32 13.14 3.79 -7.39
CA LEU A 32 14.48 4.37 -7.40
C LEU A 32 15.10 4.31 -8.80
N LEU A 33 15.07 3.14 -9.43
CA LEU A 33 15.65 2.94 -10.77
C LEU A 33 14.95 3.82 -11.81
N VAL A 34 13.61 3.91 -11.77
CA VAL A 34 12.85 4.79 -12.66
C VAL A 34 13.23 6.27 -12.41
N SER A 35 13.32 6.69 -11.15
CA SER A 35 13.67 8.08 -10.81
C SER A 35 15.10 8.43 -11.24
N LEU A 36 16.05 7.50 -11.08
CA LEU A 36 17.44 7.65 -11.52
C LEU A 36 17.52 7.72 -13.05
N ALA A 37 16.90 6.76 -13.75
CA ALA A 37 16.90 6.73 -15.21
C ALA A 37 16.29 8.01 -15.80
N GLN A 38 15.16 8.49 -15.24
CA GLN A 38 14.55 9.75 -15.64
C GLN A 38 15.46 10.95 -15.38
N GLY A 39 16.11 11.02 -14.21
CA GLY A 39 17.02 12.12 -13.88
C GLY A 39 18.27 12.15 -14.76
N VAL A 40 18.86 10.98 -15.06
CA VAL A 40 19.99 10.86 -15.98
C VAL A 40 19.58 11.26 -17.40
N PHE A 41 18.45 10.74 -17.89
CA PHE A 41 17.94 11.07 -19.22
C PHE A 41 17.68 12.57 -19.40
N LEU A 42 17.02 13.22 -18.44
CA LEU A 42 16.77 14.66 -18.49
C LEU A 42 18.06 15.49 -18.40
N THR A 43 19.06 15.01 -17.65
CA THR A 43 20.39 15.63 -17.63
C THR A 43 21.05 15.56 -19.01
N LEU A 44 21.00 14.40 -19.67
CA LEU A 44 21.56 14.21 -21.00
C LEU A 44 20.85 15.11 -22.03
N ILE A 45 19.52 15.23 -21.96
CA ILE A 45 18.76 16.18 -22.79
C ILE A 45 19.21 17.62 -22.53
N ALA A 46 19.30 18.03 -21.26
CA ALA A 46 19.70 19.39 -20.92
C ALA A 46 21.09 19.73 -21.47
N VAL A 47 22.05 18.82 -21.36
CA VAL A 47 23.41 18.97 -21.91
C VAL A 47 23.39 19.03 -23.43
N PHE A 48 22.62 18.16 -24.09
CA PHE A 48 22.48 18.17 -25.54
C PHE A 48 21.87 19.49 -26.04
N VAL A 49 20.76 19.93 -25.45
CA VAL A 49 20.11 21.20 -25.81
C VAL A 49 21.02 22.39 -25.53
N ALA A 50 21.78 22.38 -24.43
CA ALA A 50 22.75 23.44 -24.13
C ALA A 50 23.87 23.52 -25.19
N ALA A 51 24.29 22.39 -25.74
CA ALA A 51 25.37 22.33 -26.71
C ALA A 51 24.95 22.71 -28.14
N PHE A 52 23.68 22.47 -28.50
CA PHE A 52 23.22 22.55 -29.89
C PHE A 52 21.94 23.38 -30.12
N GLY A 53 21.38 24.00 -29.08
CA GLY A 53 20.05 24.59 -29.17
C GLY A 53 19.80 25.77 -28.23
N ASP A 54 18.55 25.90 -27.81
CA ASP A 54 18.04 27.03 -27.03
C ASP A 54 18.51 26.97 -25.56
N PRO A 55 19.26 27.97 -25.06
CA PRO A 55 19.74 28.00 -23.68
C PRO A 55 18.61 28.05 -22.64
N LEU A 56 17.45 28.63 -22.97
CA LEU A 56 16.29 28.65 -22.09
C LEU A 56 15.72 27.24 -21.91
N LEU A 57 15.57 26.50 -23.01
CA LEU A 57 15.12 25.11 -22.98
C LEU A 57 16.11 24.22 -22.21
N ALA A 58 17.41 24.42 -22.41
CA ALA A 58 18.44 23.73 -21.65
C ALA A 58 18.33 23.99 -20.15
N ALA A 59 18.10 25.26 -19.75
CA ALA A 59 17.91 25.63 -18.36
C ALA A 59 16.65 24.97 -17.76
N VAL A 60 15.53 24.96 -18.49
CA VAL A 60 14.30 24.28 -18.06
C VAL A 60 14.53 22.78 -17.87
N CYS A 61 15.14 22.10 -18.85
CA CYS A 61 15.48 20.68 -18.75
C CYS A 61 16.42 20.40 -17.56
N GLY A 62 17.41 21.27 -17.34
CA GLY A 62 18.34 21.19 -16.22
C GLY A 62 17.64 21.29 -14.86
N VAL A 63 16.69 22.22 -14.70
CA VAL A 63 15.89 22.33 -13.47
C VAL A 63 15.07 21.07 -13.22
N VAL A 64 14.42 20.52 -14.24
CA VAL A 64 13.63 19.28 -14.11
C VAL A 64 14.55 18.09 -13.78
N ALA A 65 15.74 18.02 -14.37
CA ALA A 65 16.75 17.00 -14.06
C ALA A 65 17.20 17.06 -12.59
N VAL A 66 17.49 18.26 -12.07
CA VAL A 66 17.83 18.47 -10.65
C VAL A 66 16.70 18.00 -9.73
N VAL A 67 15.44 18.33 -10.06
CA VAL A 67 14.27 17.86 -9.30
C VAL A 67 14.16 16.33 -9.32
N ALA A 68 14.36 15.70 -10.49
CA ALA A 68 14.31 14.25 -10.65
C ALA A 68 15.43 13.54 -9.87
N LEU A 69 16.67 14.03 -9.94
CA LEU A 69 17.80 13.50 -9.18
C LEU A 69 17.61 13.68 -7.67
N ARG A 70 17.10 14.84 -7.24
CA ARG A 70 16.73 15.07 -5.84
C ARG A 70 15.67 14.08 -5.37
N ASN A 71 14.64 13.82 -6.19
CA ASN A 71 13.63 12.80 -5.89
C ASN A 71 14.25 11.40 -5.79
N ALA A 72 15.12 11.01 -6.73
CA ALA A 72 15.84 9.75 -6.69
C ALA A 72 16.68 9.59 -5.40
N TRP A 73 17.41 10.63 -5.01
CA TRP A 73 18.14 10.66 -3.73
C TRP A 73 17.21 10.43 -2.53
N HIS A 74 16.05 11.10 -2.50
CA HIS A 74 15.06 10.91 -1.44
C HIS A 74 14.49 9.50 -1.42
N VAL A 75 14.14 8.92 -2.57
CA VAL A 75 13.70 7.53 -2.68
C VAL A 75 14.82 6.59 -2.20
N GLY A 76 16.07 6.86 -2.54
CA GLY A 76 17.23 6.10 -2.07
C GLY A 76 17.37 6.12 -0.54
N ARG A 77 17.13 7.28 0.10
CA ARG A 77 17.07 7.38 1.56
C ARG A 77 15.93 6.56 2.15
N VAL A 78 14.76 6.57 1.53
CA VAL A 78 13.61 5.74 1.96
C VAL A 78 13.91 4.25 1.81
N VAL A 79 14.54 3.82 0.70
CA VAL A 79 14.98 2.43 0.49
C VAL A 79 15.94 2.02 1.60
N ARG A 80 16.97 2.85 1.87
CA ARG A 80 17.96 2.57 2.92
C ARG A 80 17.28 2.44 4.28
N LEU A 81 16.41 3.40 4.63
CA LEU A 81 15.70 3.38 5.91
C LEU A 81 14.76 2.17 6.01
N GLY A 82 14.07 1.82 4.93
CA GLY A 82 13.22 0.63 4.87
C GLY A 82 13.99 -0.66 5.10
N ARG A 83 15.21 -0.78 4.57
CA ARG A 83 16.10 -1.93 4.83
C ARG A 83 16.58 -1.99 6.28
N LEU A 84 17.01 -0.85 6.82
CA LEU A 84 17.46 -0.78 8.22
C LEU A 84 16.31 -1.11 9.18
N GLY A 85 15.11 -0.56 8.94
CA GLY A 85 13.92 -0.87 9.73
C GLY A 85 13.51 -2.34 9.62
N ALA A 86 13.56 -2.94 8.42
CA ALA A 86 13.27 -4.35 8.23
C ALA A 86 14.26 -5.27 8.97
N ALA A 87 15.53 -4.89 9.05
CA ALA A 87 16.55 -5.64 9.77
C ALA A 87 16.34 -5.66 11.30
N LEU A 88 15.54 -4.73 11.85
CA LEU A 88 15.19 -4.70 13.28
C LEU A 88 14.08 -5.69 13.65
N LEU A 89 13.29 -6.16 12.69
CA LEU A 89 12.06 -6.92 12.95
C LEU A 89 12.27 -8.39 13.33
N PRO A 90 13.29 -9.12 12.82
CA PRO A 90 13.55 -10.48 13.25
C PRO A 90 13.80 -10.55 14.76
N GLY A 91 12.96 -11.32 15.48
CA GLY A 91 13.07 -11.51 16.94
C GLY A 91 12.58 -10.33 17.81
N ALA A 92 12.29 -9.17 17.23
CA ALA A 92 11.72 -8.05 17.97
C ALA A 92 10.23 -8.24 18.25
N HIS A 93 9.72 -7.58 19.29
CA HIS A 93 8.31 -7.61 19.70
C HIS A 93 7.69 -6.23 19.59
N TRP A 94 6.40 -6.17 19.31
CA TRP A 94 5.66 -4.91 19.30
C TRP A 94 5.49 -4.39 20.71
N ARG A 95 5.96 -3.15 20.97
CA ARG A 95 5.68 -2.44 22.23
C ARG A 95 4.57 -1.41 21.99
N PRO A 96 3.41 -1.49 22.69
CA PRO A 96 2.39 -0.45 22.59
C PRO A 96 2.94 0.88 23.12
N VAL A 97 2.65 1.97 22.42
CA VAL A 97 3.11 3.32 22.75
C VAL A 97 2.02 4.34 22.49
N GLU A 98 2.02 5.40 23.28
CA GLU A 98 1.23 6.60 22.99
C GLU A 98 1.94 7.43 21.92
N VAL A 99 1.15 7.98 21.00
CA VAL A 99 1.68 8.72 19.86
C VAL A 99 0.83 9.93 19.52
N THR A 100 1.50 11.02 19.18
CA THR A 100 0.89 12.26 18.70
C THR A 100 1.46 12.65 17.35
N VAL A 101 0.62 13.16 16.46
CA VAL A 101 1.07 13.66 15.15
C VAL A 101 1.54 15.10 15.31
N LEU A 102 2.86 15.34 15.18
CA LEU A 102 3.43 16.69 15.31
C LEU A 102 3.21 17.49 14.01
N ARG A 103 3.59 16.92 12.87
CA ARG A 103 3.37 17.56 11.56
C ARG A 103 3.49 16.59 10.39
N ARG A 104 2.91 16.99 9.25
CA ARG A 104 3.24 16.42 7.95
C ARG A 104 4.67 16.82 7.55
N SER A 105 5.47 15.87 7.10
CA SER A 105 6.75 16.14 6.42
C SER A 105 6.65 15.78 4.94
N LEU A 106 7.61 16.23 4.13
CA LEU A 106 7.56 16.04 2.67
C LEU A 106 7.54 14.56 2.26
N TYR A 107 8.18 13.70 3.06
CA TYR A 107 8.35 12.27 2.77
C TYR A 107 7.78 11.36 3.87
N GLY A 108 6.90 11.89 4.72
CA GLY A 108 6.38 11.13 5.84
C GLY A 108 5.59 11.97 6.84
N SER A 109 5.57 11.51 8.08
CA SER A 109 4.93 12.16 9.21
C SER A 109 5.91 12.23 10.36
N ASP A 110 6.05 13.40 10.98
CA ASP A 110 6.82 13.54 12.21
C ASP A 110 5.83 13.28 13.38
N LEU A 111 6.11 12.28 14.20
CA LEU A 111 5.31 11.83 15.34
C LEU A 111 6.08 12.07 16.64
N GLY A 112 5.39 12.41 17.73
CA GLY A 112 5.92 12.35 19.09
C GLY A 112 5.46 11.04 19.71
N VAL A 113 6.38 10.18 20.10
CA VAL A 113 6.11 8.85 20.65
C VAL A 113 6.56 8.83 22.11
N VAL A 114 5.68 8.45 23.03
CA VAL A 114 6.02 8.35 24.46
C VAL A 114 6.78 7.03 24.68
N VAL A 115 8.05 7.15 25.04
CA VAL A 115 8.95 6.03 25.36
C VAL A 115 9.45 6.24 26.77
N ASP A 116 9.12 5.32 27.67
CA ASP A 116 9.55 5.34 29.07
C ASP A 116 9.22 6.68 29.76
N GLY A 117 8.03 7.22 29.49
CA GLY A 117 7.53 8.50 30.02
C GLY A 117 8.05 9.75 29.30
N VAL A 118 8.96 9.62 28.33
CA VAL A 118 9.55 10.74 27.58
C VAL A 118 9.01 10.79 26.16
N THR A 119 8.60 11.97 25.69
CA THR A 119 8.19 12.15 24.29
C THR A 119 9.43 12.22 23.40
N VAL A 120 9.61 11.19 22.59
CA VAL A 120 10.68 11.06 21.60
C VAL A 120 10.13 11.32 20.20
N PRO A 121 10.69 12.28 19.44
CA PRO A 121 10.22 12.57 18.09
C PRO A 121 10.77 11.56 17.08
N PHE A 122 9.89 10.99 16.25
CA PHE A 122 10.23 10.10 15.14
C PHE A 122 9.73 10.67 13.81
N ARG A 123 10.51 10.53 12.75
CA ARG A 123 10.04 10.70 11.37
C ARG A 123 9.70 9.35 10.80
N VAL A 124 8.42 9.14 10.48
CA VAL A 124 7.88 7.90 9.95
C VAL A 124 7.59 8.05 8.47
N VAL A 125 8.19 7.21 7.64
CA VAL A 125 8.03 7.25 6.19
C VAL A 125 6.83 6.40 5.76
N GLY A 126 6.08 6.87 4.77
CA GLY A 126 4.94 6.14 4.21
C GLY A 126 3.59 6.39 4.88
N LEU A 127 3.57 6.99 6.08
CA LEU A 127 2.32 7.45 6.72
C LEU A 127 1.72 8.62 5.94
N VAL A 128 0.64 8.33 5.20
CA VAL A 128 -0.15 9.33 4.48
C VAL A 128 -1.22 9.99 5.36
N ALA A 129 -1.96 10.94 4.79
CA ALA A 129 -3.03 11.68 5.47
C ALA A 129 -4.03 10.77 6.21
N ALA A 130 -4.53 9.72 5.55
CA ALA A 130 -5.49 8.80 6.16
C ALA A 130 -4.96 8.13 7.44
N HIS A 131 -3.71 7.65 7.44
CA HIS A 131 -3.09 7.07 8.63
C HIS A 131 -2.91 8.11 9.74
N ARG A 132 -2.53 9.35 9.40
CA ARG A 132 -2.42 10.43 10.40
C ARG A 132 -3.75 10.73 11.07
N VAL A 133 -4.86 10.63 10.36
CA VAL A 133 -6.20 10.80 10.96
C VAL A 133 -6.48 9.69 11.97
N VAL A 134 -6.17 8.43 11.62
CA VAL A 134 -6.30 7.31 12.56
C VAL A 134 -5.43 7.53 13.80
N VAL A 135 -4.14 7.86 13.62
CA VAL A 135 -3.21 8.12 14.73
C VAL A 135 -3.71 9.25 15.63
N ARG A 136 -4.26 10.34 15.09
CA ARG A 136 -4.82 11.42 15.92
C ARG A 136 -6.07 11.00 16.67
N ARG A 137 -6.90 10.15 16.07
CA ARG A 137 -8.13 9.64 16.70
C ARG A 137 -7.80 8.68 17.84
N THR A 138 -6.82 7.79 17.63
CA THR A 138 -6.60 6.67 18.55
C THR A 138 -5.48 6.94 19.54
N GLY A 139 -4.53 7.82 19.20
CA GLY A 139 -3.38 8.15 20.06
C GLY A 139 -2.43 6.98 20.31
N ARG A 140 -2.59 5.86 19.57
CA ARG A 140 -1.90 4.59 19.82
C ARG A 140 -1.15 4.12 18.58
N ALA A 141 0.01 3.51 18.84
CA ALA A 141 0.82 2.82 17.85
C ALA A 141 1.61 1.70 18.54
N TRP A 142 2.31 0.90 17.75
CA TRP A 142 3.26 -0.08 18.25
C TRP A 142 4.65 0.19 17.69
N LEU A 143 5.64 0.08 18.54
CA LEU A 143 7.02 0.46 18.28
C LEU A 143 7.95 -0.74 18.42
N VAL A 144 8.85 -0.88 17.45
CA VAL A 144 10.13 -1.59 17.59
C VAL A 144 11.22 -0.53 17.54
N ASP A 145 11.95 -0.34 18.62
CA ASP A 145 12.98 0.70 18.74
C ASP A 145 14.40 0.10 18.62
N GLY A 146 15.16 0.56 17.63
CA GLY A 146 16.58 0.26 17.44
C GLY A 146 17.49 1.46 17.71
N GLY A 147 17.02 2.44 18.49
CA GLY A 147 17.74 3.65 18.87
C GLY A 147 17.66 4.74 17.80
N ALA A 148 18.50 4.66 16.76
CA ALA A 148 18.51 5.65 15.67
C ALA A 148 17.41 5.40 14.63
N VAL A 149 17.07 4.12 14.43
CA VAL A 149 16.05 3.63 13.51
C VAL A 149 15.00 2.87 14.31
N ALA A 150 13.76 2.96 13.88
CA ALA A 150 12.64 2.24 14.48
C ALA A 150 11.68 1.75 13.39
N ALA A 151 10.76 0.88 13.78
CA ALA A 151 9.58 0.56 12.99
C ALA A 151 8.33 0.89 13.81
N ILE A 152 7.36 1.53 13.18
CA ILE A 152 6.10 1.92 13.81
C ILE A 152 4.95 1.29 13.03
N ARG A 153 4.09 0.55 13.73
CA ARG A 153 2.80 0.08 13.22
C ARG A 153 1.71 0.99 13.77
N VAL A 154 0.77 1.37 12.92
CA VAL A 154 -0.41 2.16 13.31
C VAL A 154 -1.65 1.28 13.32
N GLU A 155 -2.65 1.71 14.07
CA GLU A 155 -3.91 0.99 14.17
C GLU A 155 -4.60 0.83 12.81
N GLY A 156 -5.11 -0.38 12.55
CA GLY A 156 -5.72 -0.71 11.26
C GLY A 156 -4.74 -0.81 10.09
N SER A 157 -3.47 -1.13 10.37
CA SER A 157 -2.50 -1.54 9.35
C SER A 157 -1.56 -2.60 9.89
N HIS A 158 -1.12 -3.51 9.02
CA HIS A 158 -0.06 -4.50 9.24
C HIS A 158 1.33 -3.97 8.80
N GLU A 159 1.39 -2.79 8.17
CA GLU A 159 2.65 -2.26 7.68
C GLU A 159 3.54 -1.79 8.84
N ALA A 160 4.75 -2.36 8.93
CA ALA A 160 5.80 -1.90 9.84
C ALA A 160 6.51 -0.67 9.25
N TYR A 161 5.92 0.53 9.38
CA TYR A 161 6.45 1.74 8.75
C TYR A 161 7.84 2.09 9.29
N PRO A 162 8.83 2.31 8.41
CA PRO A 162 10.17 2.58 8.85
C PRO A 162 10.29 4.02 9.36
N ALA A 163 10.99 4.21 10.47
CA ALA A 163 11.09 5.47 11.19
C ALA A 163 12.52 5.79 11.60
N THR A 164 12.84 7.08 11.70
CA THR A 164 14.11 7.58 12.28
C THR A 164 13.84 8.48 13.46
N ARG A 165 14.60 8.29 14.54
CA ARG A 165 14.58 9.22 15.67
C ARG A 165 15.09 10.59 15.22
N LEU A 166 14.42 11.66 15.66
CA LEU A 166 14.84 13.04 15.41
C LEU A 166 15.59 13.57 16.65
N PRO A 167 16.61 14.42 16.46
CA PRO A 167 17.37 14.97 17.59
C PRO A 167 16.54 15.96 18.42
N LYS A 168 15.56 16.63 17.80
CA LYS A 168 14.69 17.62 18.44
C LYS A 168 13.27 17.49 17.92
N ALA A 169 12.31 17.68 18.82
CA ALA A 169 10.90 17.69 18.46
C ALA A 169 10.61 18.88 17.54
N PRO A 170 10.09 18.65 16.33
CA PRO A 170 9.64 19.77 15.50
C PRO A 170 8.44 20.45 16.14
N ALA A 171 8.30 21.75 15.92
CA ALA A 171 7.10 22.48 16.31
C ALA A 171 5.86 21.82 15.68
N ALA A 172 4.83 21.61 16.51
CA ALA A 172 3.55 21.12 16.05
C ALA A 172 2.96 22.09 15.03
N ARG A 173 2.33 21.54 13.98
CA ARG A 173 1.63 22.34 12.96
C ARG A 173 0.13 22.10 13.03
N PRO A 174 -0.69 23.11 12.68
CA PRO A 174 -2.13 22.94 12.56
C PRO A 174 -2.49 21.76 11.65
N VAL A 175 -3.57 21.07 12.00
CA VAL A 175 -4.09 19.96 11.20
C VAL A 175 -4.60 20.51 9.85
N PRO A 176 -4.11 20.00 8.71
CA PRO A 176 -4.63 20.43 7.41
C PRO A 176 -6.12 20.12 7.28
N LYS A 177 -6.91 21.00 6.66
CA LYS A 177 -8.35 20.75 6.38
C LYS A 177 -8.60 19.44 5.62
N ALA A 178 -7.65 19.02 4.76
CA ALA A 178 -7.74 17.75 4.05
C ALA A 178 -7.64 16.51 4.96
N GLU A 179 -7.25 16.67 6.23
CA GLU A 179 -7.09 15.64 7.26
C GLU A 179 -8.18 15.70 8.34
N THR A 180 -9.27 16.45 8.13
CA THR A 180 -10.38 16.52 9.11
C THR A 180 -11.55 15.59 8.76
N GLY A 181 -11.47 14.84 7.66
CA GLY A 181 -12.52 13.93 7.20
C GLY A 181 -12.27 12.47 7.57
N ASP A 182 -13.19 11.60 7.15
CA ASP A 182 -13.08 10.15 7.33
C ASP A 182 -11.79 9.60 6.66
N PRO A 183 -10.93 8.86 7.40
CA PRO A 183 -9.72 8.27 6.84
C PRO A 183 -9.97 7.36 5.63
N ILE A 184 -11.10 6.62 5.58
CA ILE A 184 -11.38 5.75 4.43
C ILE A 184 -11.68 6.57 3.17
N ALA A 185 -12.35 7.71 3.31
CA ALA A 185 -12.63 8.63 2.20
C ALA A 185 -11.37 9.34 1.72
N ILE A 186 -10.47 9.72 2.64
CA ILE A 186 -9.15 10.28 2.30
C ILE A 186 -8.32 9.24 1.53
N TRP A 187 -8.33 7.99 1.99
CA TRP A 187 -7.61 6.90 1.35
C TRP A 187 -8.18 6.55 -0.03
N ALA A 188 -9.51 6.48 -0.17
CA ALA A 188 -10.20 6.27 -1.44
C ALA A 188 -9.80 7.32 -2.50
N ARG A 189 -9.76 8.61 -2.14
CA ARG A 189 -9.29 9.67 -3.05
C ARG A 189 -7.83 9.51 -3.43
N LEU A 190 -6.98 9.08 -2.50
CA LEU A 190 -5.58 8.83 -2.79
C LEU A 190 -5.40 7.64 -3.75
N LEU A 191 -6.11 6.53 -3.54
CA LEU A 191 -6.08 5.37 -4.45
C LEU A 191 -6.60 5.74 -5.84
N ALA A 192 -7.71 6.49 -5.93
CA ALA A 192 -8.23 7.00 -7.19
C ALA A 192 -7.22 7.90 -7.93
N ALA A 193 -6.49 8.76 -7.22
CA ALA A 193 -5.43 9.59 -7.81
C ALA A 193 -4.22 8.75 -8.26
N ARG A 194 -3.90 7.67 -7.55
CA ARG A 194 -2.82 6.73 -7.90
C ARG A 194 -3.09 5.91 -9.16
N ALA A 195 -4.34 5.83 -9.62
CA ALA A 195 -4.67 5.22 -10.91
C ALA A 195 -3.99 5.94 -12.08
N TRP A 196 -3.69 7.24 -11.94
CA TRP A 196 -3.08 8.07 -12.99
C TRP A 196 -1.57 8.28 -12.84
N GLN A 197 -1.01 7.96 -11.68
CA GLN A 197 0.42 8.10 -11.41
C GLN A 197 1.36 7.46 -12.44
N PRO A 198 1.06 6.29 -13.05
CA PRO A 198 1.94 5.73 -14.06
C PRO A 198 1.90 6.48 -15.40
N VAL A 199 0.77 7.12 -15.74
CA VAL A 199 0.57 7.79 -17.04
C VAL A 199 1.10 9.23 -17.02
N LEU A 200 0.94 9.93 -15.89
CA LEU A 200 1.29 11.36 -15.76
C LEU A 200 2.77 11.69 -16.04
N PRO A 201 3.76 11.06 -15.37
CA PRO A 201 5.18 11.37 -15.57
C PRO A 201 5.61 11.07 -17.00
N LEU A 202 5.10 9.97 -17.56
CA LEU A 202 5.34 9.58 -18.92
C LEU A 202 4.77 10.61 -19.90
N THR A 203 3.54 11.08 -19.71
CA THR A 203 2.94 12.14 -20.53
C THR A 203 3.74 13.45 -20.44
N VAL A 204 4.21 13.80 -19.23
CA VAL A 204 5.03 14.99 -18.97
C VAL A 204 6.43 14.88 -19.59
N VAL A 205 6.99 13.69 -19.78
CA VAL A 205 8.27 13.50 -20.51
C VAL A 205 8.02 13.46 -22.01
N VAL A 206 6.98 12.76 -22.46
CA VAL A 206 6.69 12.54 -23.87
C VAL A 206 6.29 13.82 -24.57
N LEU A 207 5.34 14.60 -24.03
CA LEU A 207 4.88 15.81 -24.70
C LEU A 207 6.03 16.80 -25.00
N PRO A 208 6.93 17.11 -24.04
CA PRO A 208 8.12 17.90 -24.33
C PRO A 208 9.09 17.22 -25.28
N SER A 209 9.35 15.91 -25.17
CA SER A 209 10.24 15.23 -26.13
C SER A 209 9.71 15.29 -27.56
N VAL A 210 8.41 15.07 -27.77
CA VAL A 210 7.77 15.21 -29.08
C VAL A 210 7.86 16.64 -29.58
N PHE A 211 7.61 17.63 -28.73
CA PHE A 211 7.74 19.04 -29.08
C PHE A 211 9.18 19.40 -29.47
N VAL A 212 10.17 18.99 -28.68
CA VAL A 212 11.58 19.31 -28.90
C VAL A 212 12.09 18.67 -30.19
N VAL A 213 11.78 17.40 -30.45
CA VAL A 213 12.24 16.77 -31.68
C VAL A 213 11.49 17.31 -32.90
N GLY A 214 10.18 17.59 -32.78
CA GLY A 214 9.41 18.20 -33.86
C GLY A 214 9.83 19.64 -34.21
N VAL A 215 10.43 20.37 -33.27
CA VAL A 215 10.93 21.75 -33.50
C VAL A 215 12.38 21.76 -34.00
N LEU A 216 13.22 20.80 -33.58
CA LEU A 216 14.66 20.80 -33.87
C LEU A 216 15.07 19.91 -35.05
N ASP A 217 14.26 18.92 -35.44
CA ASP A 217 14.60 17.98 -36.50
C ASP A 217 13.93 18.41 -37.82
N SER A 218 14.72 18.89 -38.79
CA SER A 218 14.23 19.24 -40.13
C SER A 218 13.78 18.01 -40.94
N ASP A 219 14.26 16.82 -40.57
CA ASP A 219 14.06 15.59 -41.34
C ASP A 219 12.96 14.67 -40.79
N GLY A 220 12.33 15.03 -39.66
CA GLY A 220 11.10 14.46 -39.09
C GLY A 220 11.14 12.98 -38.64
N LEU A 221 12.07 12.17 -39.17
CA LEU A 221 12.13 10.72 -38.94
C LEU A 221 12.58 10.38 -37.51
N ALA A 222 13.58 11.09 -36.97
CA ALA A 222 14.04 10.83 -35.60
C ALA A 222 12.98 11.23 -34.57
N GLY A 223 12.22 12.29 -34.88
CA GLY A 223 11.02 12.68 -34.12
C GLY A 223 9.97 11.59 -34.11
N LEU A 224 9.61 11.07 -35.28
CA LEU A 224 8.62 10.01 -35.40
C LEU A 224 9.03 8.74 -34.63
N VAL A 225 10.29 8.30 -34.76
CA VAL A 225 10.81 7.12 -34.04
C VAL A 225 10.74 7.34 -32.53
N THR A 226 11.13 8.52 -32.05
CA THR A 226 11.08 8.86 -30.62
C THR A 226 9.64 8.85 -30.10
N VAL A 227 8.70 9.46 -30.82
CA VAL A 227 7.27 9.44 -30.49
C VAL A 227 6.76 8.00 -30.39
N LEU A 228 7.09 7.16 -31.37
CA LEU A 228 6.63 5.77 -31.43
C LEU A 228 7.17 4.95 -30.25
N VAL A 229 8.47 5.01 -29.98
CA VAL A 229 9.10 4.31 -28.84
C VAL A 229 8.44 4.72 -27.54
N MET A 230 8.25 6.02 -27.34
CA MET A 230 7.61 6.54 -26.14
C MET A 230 6.14 6.14 -26.03
N ALA A 231 5.38 6.17 -27.13
CA ALA A 231 3.98 5.73 -27.14
C ALA A 231 3.86 4.23 -26.78
N VAL A 232 4.77 3.39 -27.27
CA VAL A 232 4.84 1.97 -26.90
C VAL A 232 5.16 1.79 -25.41
N LEU A 233 6.12 2.54 -24.87
CA LEU A 233 6.45 2.50 -23.44
C LEU A 233 5.27 2.95 -22.56
N ILE A 234 4.58 4.04 -22.96
CA ILE A 234 3.35 4.50 -22.30
C ILE A 234 2.29 3.41 -22.35
N GLY A 235 2.02 2.87 -23.55
CA GLY A 235 1.03 1.83 -23.76
C GLY A 235 1.31 0.60 -22.90
N ALA A 236 2.57 0.16 -22.81
CA ALA A 236 2.98 -0.96 -21.99
C ALA A 236 2.78 -0.69 -20.48
N VAL A 237 3.15 0.50 -20.00
CA VAL A 237 2.98 0.90 -18.60
C VAL A 237 1.50 1.06 -18.25
N ALA A 238 0.71 1.69 -19.12
CA ALA A 238 -0.72 1.87 -18.98
C ALA A 238 -1.45 0.52 -18.96
N ALA A 239 -1.15 -0.38 -19.90
CA ALA A 239 -1.69 -1.74 -19.93
C ALA A 239 -1.34 -2.51 -18.65
N ARG A 240 -0.10 -2.41 -18.18
CA ARG A 240 0.35 -3.06 -16.94
C ARG A 240 -0.35 -2.52 -15.69
N THR A 241 -0.78 -1.26 -15.69
CA THR A 241 -1.40 -0.60 -14.53
C THR A 241 -2.90 -0.41 -14.66
N TRP A 242 -3.50 -0.90 -15.75
CA TRP A 242 -4.93 -0.76 -16.05
C TRP A 242 -5.84 -1.29 -14.94
N TYR A 243 -5.39 -2.31 -14.20
CA TYR A 243 -6.13 -2.84 -13.05
C TYR A 243 -6.42 -1.78 -11.97
N ARG A 244 -5.65 -0.69 -11.89
CA ARG A 244 -5.86 0.41 -10.94
C ARG A 244 -6.95 1.38 -11.37
N VAL A 245 -7.37 1.37 -12.64
CA VAL A 245 -8.42 2.27 -13.13
C VAL A 245 -9.74 2.05 -12.39
N VAL A 246 -9.97 0.82 -11.91
CA VAL A 246 -11.14 0.48 -11.08
C VAL A 246 -11.21 1.32 -9.81
N ASP A 247 -10.07 1.70 -9.20
CA ASP A 247 -10.00 2.46 -7.95
C ASP A 247 -10.56 3.88 -8.09
N ARG A 248 -10.71 4.38 -9.33
CA ARG A 248 -11.39 5.66 -9.59
C ARG A 248 -12.84 5.67 -9.10
N ARG A 249 -13.45 4.49 -8.91
CA ARG A 249 -14.80 4.34 -8.38
C ARG A 249 -14.87 4.48 -6.86
N LEU A 250 -13.75 4.30 -6.15
CA LEU A 250 -13.72 4.28 -4.68
C LEU A 250 -14.35 5.52 -4.04
N PRO A 251 -14.04 6.77 -4.46
CA PRO A 251 -14.62 7.94 -3.81
C PRO A 251 -16.15 7.94 -3.88
N GLY A 252 -16.74 7.54 -5.01
CA GLY A 252 -18.19 7.46 -5.19
C GLY A 252 -18.82 6.32 -4.36
N LEU A 253 -18.19 5.15 -4.34
CA LEU A 253 -18.67 4.00 -3.56
C LEU A 253 -18.60 4.26 -2.06
N VAL A 254 -17.53 4.89 -1.58
CA VAL A 254 -17.37 5.26 -0.17
C VAL A 254 -18.34 6.39 0.22
N ALA A 255 -18.56 7.36 -0.67
CA ALA A 255 -19.49 8.47 -0.41
C ALA A 255 -20.96 8.03 -0.40
N ALA A 256 -21.32 6.97 -1.15
CA ALA A 256 -22.66 6.39 -1.10
C ALA A 256 -23.03 5.83 0.28
N GLY A 257 -22.03 5.48 1.11
CA GLY A 257 -22.22 5.02 2.48
C GLY A 257 -22.92 3.66 2.57
N GLY A 258 -23.65 3.45 3.68
CA GLY A 258 -24.38 2.21 3.92
C GLY A 258 -23.47 1.00 4.16
N TRP A 259 -22.42 1.18 4.97
CA TRP A 259 -21.49 0.12 5.30
C TRP A 259 -22.17 -0.98 6.11
N LEU A 260 -22.40 -2.13 5.49
CA LEU A 260 -22.97 -3.30 6.14
C LEU A 260 -21.83 -4.24 6.60
N PRO A 261 -21.82 -4.66 7.87
CA PRO A 261 -20.88 -5.67 8.33
C PRO A 261 -21.23 -7.02 7.69
N VAL A 262 -20.20 -7.74 7.26
CA VAL A 262 -20.32 -9.07 6.65
C VAL A 262 -19.25 -9.99 7.21
N SER A 263 -19.56 -11.28 7.34
CA SER A 263 -18.52 -12.30 7.43
C SER A 263 -17.86 -12.43 6.07
N ALA A 264 -16.53 -12.47 6.04
CA ALA A 264 -15.77 -12.47 4.80
C ALA A 264 -14.62 -13.46 4.89
N SER A 265 -14.43 -14.23 3.83
CA SER A 265 -13.23 -15.03 3.61
C SER A 265 -12.66 -14.71 2.24
N VAL A 266 -11.34 -14.77 2.11
CA VAL A 266 -10.63 -14.47 0.86
C VAL A 266 -9.99 -15.75 0.34
N ALA A 267 -10.18 -16.04 -0.94
CA ALA A 267 -9.49 -17.14 -1.60
C ALA A 267 -7.97 -16.88 -1.58
N PRO A 268 -7.12 -17.93 -1.51
CA PRO A 268 -5.67 -17.78 -1.47
C PRO A 268 -5.15 -16.78 -2.52
N TRP A 269 -4.30 -15.86 -2.09
CA TRP A 269 -3.83 -14.75 -2.92
C TRP A 269 -2.31 -14.68 -2.95
N SER A 270 -1.78 -14.15 -4.06
CA SER A 270 -0.36 -13.84 -4.21
C SER A 270 -0.20 -12.35 -4.46
N PRO A 271 0.61 -11.65 -3.65
CA PRO A 271 0.79 -10.22 -3.81
C PRO A 271 1.64 -9.89 -5.04
N ARG A 272 1.28 -8.80 -5.69
CA ARG A 272 2.07 -8.11 -6.69
C ARG A 272 3.18 -7.30 -6.01
N ARG A 273 4.11 -6.79 -6.81
CA ARG A 273 5.23 -5.96 -6.36
C ARG A 273 4.83 -4.66 -5.66
N ASP A 274 3.60 -4.19 -5.85
CA ASP A 274 3.09 -2.96 -5.26
C ASP A 274 2.24 -3.20 -4.00
N SER A 275 2.31 -4.41 -3.43
CA SER A 275 1.52 -4.83 -2.27
C SER A 275 0.01 -4.82 -2.51
N SER A 276 -0.41 -5.02 -3.76
CA SER A 276 -1.80 -5.34 -4.12
C SER A 276 -1.92 -6.79 -4.57
N ALA A 277 -3.12 -7.36 -4.58
CA ALA A 277 -3.39 -8.66 -5.16
C ALA A 277 -4.72 -8.66 -5.93
N LYS A 278 -4.84 -9.62 -6.85
CA LYS A 278 -6.11 -10.04 -7.43
C LYS A 278 -6.59 -11.25 -6.63
N THR A 279 -7.82 -11.20 -6.14
CA THR A 279 -8.44 -12.35 -5.45
C THR A 279 -9.97 -12.29 -5.57
N THR A 280 -10.65 -13.28 -5.01
CA THR A 280 -12.09 -13.31 -4.78
C THR A 280 -12.34 -13.37 -3.27
N ALA A 281 -13.36 -12.65 -2.82
CA ALA A 281 -13.86 -12.73 -1.45
C ALA A 281 -15.26 -13.37 -1.46
N ALA A 282 -15.46 -14.36 -0.60
CA ALA A 282 -16.79 -14.88 -0.28
C ALA A 282 -17.34 -14.09 0.91
N LEU A 283 -18.53 -13.55 0.76
CA LEU A 283 -19.21 -12.71 1.73
C LEU A 283 -20.48 -13.41 2.21
N ARG A 284 -20.76 -13.32 3.51
CA ARG A 284 -22.01 -13.77 4.12
C ARG A 284 -22.59 -12.64 4.97
N TYR A 285 -23.82 -12.27 4.66
CA TYR A 285 -24.60 -11.24 5.34
C TYR A 285 -25.43 -11.85 6.46
N ALA A 286 -25.89 -11.01 7.38
CA ALA A 286 -26.69 -11.43 8.52
C ALA A 286 -28.08 -11.99 8.12
N ASP A 287 -28.59 -11.60 6.97
CA ASP A 287 -29.87 -12.05 6.40
C ASP A 287 -29.77 -13.42 5.68
N GLY A 288 -28.60 -14.07 5.69
CA GLY A 288 -28.35 -15.32 4.98
C GLY A 288 -27.93 -15.15 3.52
N THR A 289 -27.94 -13.93 3.00
CA THR A 289 -27.43 -13.63 1.66
C THR A 289 -25.94 -13.95 1.60
N THR A 290 -25.53 -14.63 0.53
CA THR A 290 -24.12 -14.89 0.23
C THR A 290 -23.76 -14.23 -1.09
N ALA A 291 -22.53 -13.74 -1.21
CA ALA A 291 -22.06 -13.15 -2.44
C ALA A 291 -20.58 -13.44 -2.66
N GLU A 292 -20.18 -13.66 -3.90
CA GLU A 292 -18.77 -13.64 -4.28
C GLU A 292 -18.42 -12.31 -4.92
N VAL A 293 -17.26 -11.78 -4.54
CA VAL A 293 -16.79 -10.48 -4.99
C VAL A 293 -15.37 -10.61 -5.53
N ALA A 294 -15.21 -10.36 -6.83
CA ALA A 294 -13.91 -10.26 -7.45
C ALA A 294 -13.23 -8.95 -7.07
N LEU A 295 -12.05 -9.06 -6.45
CA LEU A 295 -11.21 -7.96 -6.00
C LEU A 295 -9.99 -7.85 -6.94
N PRO A 296 -10.07 -7.06 -8.03
CA PRO A 296 -8.97 -6.95 -9.00
C PRO A 296 -7.72 -6.24 -8.45
N ASN A 297 -7.89 -5.42 -7.40
CA ASN A 297 -6.84 -4.61 -6.80
C ASN A 297 -7.03 -4.39 -5.30
N ALA A 298 -6.99 -5.47 -4.51
CA ALA A 298 -7.03 -5.35 -3.04
C ALA A 298 -5.62 -5.20 -2.47
N MET A 299 -5.39 -4.21 -1.61
CA MET A 299 -4.12 -4.08 -0.90
C MET A 299 -3.92 -5.26 0.04
N THR A 300 -2.70 -5.77 0.16
CA THR A 300 -2.33 -6.88 1.07
C THR A 300 -2.79 -6.62 2.49
N ASP A 301 -2.73 -5.37 2.94
CA ASP A 301 -3.18 -4.95 4.28
C ASP A 301 -4.68 -5.24 4.52
N LEU A 302 -5.54 -4.97 3.52
CA LEU A 302 -6.96 -5.30 3.58
C LEU A 302 -7.20 -6.82 3.56
N LEU A 303 -6.42 -7.56 2.77
CA LEU A 303 -6.60 -9.00 2.66
C LEU A 303 -6.16 -9.72 3.94
N GLY A 304 -5.04 -9.30 4.54
CA GLY A 304 -4.61 -9.76 5.86
C GLY A 304 -5.64 -9.44 6.94
N ALA A 305 -6.20 -8.23 6.92
CA ALA A 305 -7.28 -7.84 7.83
C ALA A 305 -8.49 -8.78 7.76
N VAL A 306 -8.95 -9.08 6.55
CA VAL A 306 -10.09 -10.00 6.34
C VAL A 306 -9.73 -11.42 6.78
N HIS A 307 -8.50 -11.86 6.51
CA HIS A 307 -8.03 -13.17 6.95
C HIS A 307 -8.01 -13.31 8.48
N ASP A 308 -7.50 -12.30 9.19
CA ASP A 308 -7.34 -12.33 10.64
C ASP A 308 -8.68 -12.18 11.38
N THR A 309 -9.59 -11.37 10.83
CA THR A 309 -10.87 -11.04 11.50
C THR A 309 -12.05 -11.88 11.02
N GLY A 310 -11.95 -12.54 9.87
CA GLY A 310 -13.05 -13.27 9.24
C GLY A 310 -14.24 -12.38 8.86
N GLY A 311 -14.06 -11.07 8.83
CA GLY A 311 -15.12 -10.09 8.61
C GLY A 311 -14.66 -8.89 7.81
N ALA A 312 -15.60 -8.21 7.17
CA ALA A 312 -15.37 -6.97 6.44
C ALA A 312 -16.62 -6.09 6.50
N TRP A 313 -16.56 -4.92 5.88
CA TRP A 313 -17.74 -4.11 5.61
C TRP A 313 -17.85 -3.87 4.11
N VAL A 314 -19.10 -3.80 3.64
CA VAL A 314 -19.42 -3.57 2.24
C VAL A 314 -20.29 -2.33 2.10
N ALA A 315 -19.92 -1.44 1.19
CA ALA A 315 -20.74 -0.31 0.78
C ALA A 315 -21.14 -0.43 -0.69
N GLY A 316 -22.43 -0.23 -0.97
CA GLY A 316 -23.05 -0.40 -2.29
C GLY A 316 -24.04 -1.56 -2.36
N ARG A 317 -24.78 -1.67 -3.47
CA ARG A 317 -25.77 -2.73 -3.67
C ARG A 317 -25.11 -4.04 -4.11
N VAL A 318 -25.54 -5.13 -3.49
CA VAL A 318 -25.01 -6.48 -3.71
C VAL A 318 -25.83 -7.17 -4.79
N GLU A 319 -25.58 -6.79 -6.04
CA GLU A 319 -26.24 -7.37 -7.22
C GLU A 319 -25.18 -7.88 -8.20
N PRO A 320 -25.39 -9.01 -8.89
CA PRO A 320 -24.44 -9.52 -9.89
C PRO A 320 -24.01 -8.45 -10.90
N GLY A 321 -22.70 -8.35 -11.13
CA GLY A 321 -22.09 -7.40 -12.05
C GLY A 321 -21.88 -5.99 -11.49
N ARG A 322 -22.47 -5.62 -10.34
CA ARG A 322 -22.28 -4.31 -9.71
C ARG A 322 -20.94 -4.19 -9.00
N PHE A 323 -20.49 -2.95 -8.82
CA PHE A 323 -19.31 -2.63 -8.03
C PHE A 323 -19.70 -2.25 -6.61
N VAL A 324 -18.90 -2.71 -5.66
CA VAL A 324 -19.02 -2.42 -4.23
C VAL A 324 -17.67 -1.98 -3.68
N ALA A 325 -17.67 -1.23 -2.60
CA ALA A 325 -16.46 -1.01 -1.81
C ALA A 325 -16.41 -2.04 -0.68
N VAL A 326 -15.28 -2.72 -0.53
CA VAL A 326 -15.01 -3.66 0.56
C VAL A 326 -13.89 -3.10 1.40
N GLY A 327 -14.09 -2.97 2.72
CA GLY A 327 -13.12 -2.30 3.57
C GLY A 327 -13.49 -2.28 5.05
N TYR A 328 -12.83 -1.39 5.80
CA TYR A 328 -13.07 -1.16 7.23
C TYR A 328 -13.32 0.33 7.46
N PRO A 329 -14.58 0.74 7.72
CA PRO A 329 -14.94 2.12 8.00
C PRO A 329 -14.08 2.69 9.13
N GLY A 330 -13.60 3.93 8.95
CA GLY A 330 -12.71 4.55 9.91
C GLY A 330 -11.25 4.10 9.84
N TYR A 331 -10.84 3.29 8.86
CA TYR A 331 -9.45 2.90 8.62
C TYR A 331 -9.05 3.08 7.14
N PRO A 332 -7.75 3.24 6.83
CA PRO A 332 -7.24 3.37 5.46
C PRO A 332 -7.19 2.03 4.71
N MET A 333 -8.25 1.23 4.80
CA MET A 333 -8.36 -0.10 4.18
C MET A 333 -9.64 -0.18 3.37
N VAL A 334 -9.50 -0.09 2.05
CA VAL A 334 -10.63 -0.25 1.11
C VAL A 334 -10.14 -0.74 -0.24
N ALA A 335 -10.96 -1.54 -0.92
CA ALA A 335 -10.78 -1.97 -2.30
C ALA A 335 -12.11 -1.93 -3.04
N VAL A 336 -12.04 -1.84 -4.38
CA VAL A 336 -13.22 -2.04 -5.22
C VAL A 336 -13.38 -3.52 -5.50
N GLY A 337 -14.59 -4.01 -5.29
CA GLY A 337 -15.03 -5.34 -5.66
C GLY A 337 -16.08 -5.31 -6.77
N ARG A 338 -16.11 -6.33 -7.62
CA ARG A 338 -17.22 -6.60 -8.54
C ARG A 338 -17.94 -7.85 -8.07
N VAL A 339 -19.22 -7.73 -7.75
CA VAL A 339 -20.06 -8.87 -7.36
C VAL A 339 -20.19 -9.80 -8.56
N THR A 340 -19.79 -11.06 -8.42
CA THR A 340 -19.84 -12.07 -9.48
C THR A 340 -21.07 -12.94 -9.36
N THR A 341 -21.38 -13.38 -8.14
CA THR A 341 -22.51 -14.26 -7.82
C THR A 341 -23.19 -13.77 -6.56
N VAL A 342 -24.50 -14.01 -6.46
CA VAL A 342 -25.30 -13.77 -5.27
C VAL A 342 -26.17 -15.00 -5.06
N GLY A 343 -26.13 -15.56 -3.86
CA GLY A 343 -26.96 -16.67 -3.42
C GLY A 343 -27.69 -16.34 -2.13
N HIS A 344 -28.60 -17.21 -1.73
CA HIS A 344 -29.29 -17.11 -0.46
C HIS A 344 -29.24 -18.48 0.21
N VAL A 345 -28.63 -18.55 1.39
CA VAL A 345 -28.68 -19.76 2.22
C VAL A 345 -29.73 -19.50 3.30
N PRO A 346 -30.86 -20.23 3.31
CA PRO A 346 -31.89 -20.03 4.31
C PRO A 346 -31.31 -20.17 5.71
N VAL A 347 -31.40 -19.10 6.51
CA VAL A 347 -31.03 -19.13 7.93
C VAL A 347 -32.17 -19.83 8.66
N GLY A 348 -32.21 -21.16 8.64
CA GLY A 348 -33.33 -21.87 9.25
C GLY A 348 -33.44 -23.38 9.07
N SER A 349 -32.50 -24.07 8.43
CA SER A 349 -32.45 -25.53 8.54
C SER A 349 -31.47 -25.92 9.66
N ASP A 350 -31.95 -25.88 10.89
CA ASP A 350 -31.46 -26.75 11.97
C ASP A 350 -31.61 -28.20 11.50
N VAL A 351 -30.72 -28.65 10.62
CA VAL A 351 -30.47 -30.07 10.45
C VAL A 351 -29.74 -30.47 11.72
N ALA A 352 -30.53 -31.01 12.65
CA ALA A 352 -30.06 -31.78 13.78
C ALA A 352 -28.91 -32.70 13.32
N ALA A 353 -27.68 -32.26 13.58
CA ALA A 353 -26.51 -33.09 13.39
C ALA A 353 -26.57 -34.18 14.46
N GLY A 354 -27.10 -35.33 14.04
CA GLY A 354 -26.99 -36.57 14.76
C GLY A 354 -25.53 -36.80 15.13
N SER A 355 -25.31 -36.86 16.44
CA SER A 355 -24.15 -37.48 17.06
C SER A 355 -24.03 -38.91 16.54
N SER A 356 -23.21 -39.12 15.50
CA SER A 356 -22.70 -40.44 15.16
C SER A 356 -21.27 -40.53 15.69
N ALA A 357 -21.17 -41.14 16.87
CA ALA A 357 -19.95 -41.62 17.47
C ALA A 357 -19.12 -42.43 16.47
N SER A 358 -17.83 -42.11 16.33
CA SER A 358 -16.84 -43.05 15.82
C SER A 358 -15.91 -43.45 16.97
N SER A 359 -16.31 -44.50 17.67
CA SER A 359 -15.41 -45.37 18.42
C SER A 359 -14.45 -46.05 17.44
N GLY A 360 -13.17 -45.72 17.50
CA GLY A 360 -12.12 -46.27 16.65
C GLY A 360 -10.78 -46.28 17.38
N SER A 361 -10.68 -47.13 18.40
CA SER A 361 -9.45 -47.61 19.01
C SER A 361 -8.62 -48.39 17.97
N VAL A 362 -7.38 -48.00 17.69
CA VAL A 362 -6.28 -48.93 17.34
C VAL A 362 -4.92 -48.33 17.74
N ALA A 363 -4.32 -49.00 18.73
CA ALA A 363 -2.91 -49.25 19.03
C ALA A 363 -1.77 -48.48 18.31
N ALA A 364 -0.87 -47.97 19.15
CA ALA A 364 0.56 -47.79 18.83
C ALA A 364 1.27 -49.14 18.62
N PRO A 365 2.39 -49.15 17.89
CA PRO A 365 3.58 -49.69 18.51
C PRO A 365 4.85 -48.86 18.30
N LEU A 366 5.69 -48.95 19.34
CA LEU A 366 7.12 -48.68 19.39
C LEU A 366 7.88 -49.30 18.22
N GLY A 367 8.94 -48.60 17.79
CA GLY A 367 9.94 -49.14 16.86
C GLY A 367 11.19 -48.25 16.84
N ASP A 368 12.08 -48.50 17.81
CA ASP A 368 13.50 -48.16 17.73
C ASP A 368 14.14 -48.78 16.47
N ALA A 369 14.98 -48.03 15.75
CA ALA A 369 16.09 -48.61 14.99
C ALA A 369 17.13 -47.54 14.63
N SER A 370 18.24 -47.61 15.35
CA SER A 370 19.57 -47.12 15.05
C SER A 370 20.16 -47.65 13.72
N GLY A 371 20.95 -46.82 13.05
CA GLY A 371 21.98 -47.17 12.04
C GLY A 371 22.38 -45.88 11.30
N SER A 372 23.56 -45.27 11.43
CA SER A 372 24.96 -45.71 11.43
C SER A 372 25.41 -46.37 10.12
N GLN A 373 26.49 -45.81 9.56
CA GLN A 373 27.27 -46.12 8.34
C GLN A 373 26.75 -45.44 7.05
N ALA A 374 27.55 -44.73 6.24
CA ALA A 374 29.00 -44.59 6.14
C ALA A 374 29.43 -43.17 5.76
#